data_AF-A0A7Y1U039-F1
#
_entry.id   AF-A0A7Y1U039-F1
#
_cell.length_a   1.000
_cell.length_b   1.000
_cell.length_c   1.000
_cell.angle_alpha   90.00
_cell.angle_beta   90.00
_cell.angle_gamma   90.00
#
_symmetry.space_group_name_H-M   'P 1'
#
loop_
_entity.id
_entity.type
_entity.pdbx_description
1 polymer ?
#
loop_
_entity_poly.entity_id
_entity_poly.type
_entity_poly.pdbx_seq_one_letter_code
_entity_poly.pdbx_strand_id
1 'polypeptide(L)'
;MGEVGPDEDDWYPAPVFAEVDGRVSVSGGVKHIEKGHALPGSPPLPVQTRQALEYLNDLCEEFHLPMEFEPGDMQFLNNAVCMHSRTGYEDGPEPDRRRLLWRLWLNVDDLRPRSPFFENWRTGIWAPPDSRNIRLEPER
;
A
#
# COMPACT_ATOMS: atom_id res chain seq x y z
N MET A 1 7.38 -4.67 6.78
CA MET A 1 8.85 -4.79 6.85
C MET A 1 9.40 -3.41 7.08
N GLY A 2 9.87 -3.13 8.30
CA GLY A 2 10.70 -1.96 8.55
C GLY A 2 10.48 -1.29 9.91
N GLU A 3 9.26 -1.26 10.43
CA GLU A 3 8.97 -0.58 11.69
C GLU A 3 8.23 -1.54 12.60
N VAL A 4 9.00 -2.31 13.36
CA VAL A 4 8.52 -3.12 14.48
C VAL A 4 9.14 -2.47 15.71
N GLY A 5 8.30 -1.99 16.63
CA GLY A 5 8.78 -1.48 17.91
C GLY A 5 9.53 -2.56 18.70
N PRO A 6 10.39 -2.21 19.66
CA PRO A 6 11.17 -3.18 20.44
C PRO A 6 10.31 -4.22 21.19
N ASP A 7 9.03 -3.94 21.40
CA ASP A 7 8.07 -4.81 22.10
C ASP A 7 6.88 -5.24 21.21
N GLU A 8 6.97 -5.06 19.89
CA GLU A 8 5.92 -5.44 18.95
C GLU A 8 6.26 -6.76 18.24
N ASP A 9 5.22 -7.54 17.94
CA ASP A 9 5.37 -8.70 17.08
C ASP A 9 5.72 -8.26 15.65
N ASP A 10 6.46 -9.11 14.92
CA ASP A 10 6.75 -8.88 13.50
C ASP A 10 5.50 -8.97 12.59
N TRP A 11 4.34 -9.31 13.17
CA TRP A 11 3.03 -9.43 12.53
C TRP A 11 1.95 -8.75 13.38
N TYR A 12 0.85 -8.35 12.75
CA TYR A 12 -0.32 -7.80 13.44
C TYR A 12 -1.61 -8.22 12.72
N PRO A 13 -2.74 -8.34 13.43
CA PRO A 13 -4.03 -8.54 12.79
C PRO A 13 -4.48 -7.26 12.07
N ALA A 14 -4.96 -7.41 10.83
CA ALA A 14 -5.40 -6.30 9.99
C ALA A 14 -6.68 -6.68 9.22
N PRO A 15 -7.70 -5.81 9.17
CA PRO A 15 -8.85 -6.01 8.29
C PRO A 15 -8.47 -5.77 6.83
N VAL A 16 -8.78 -6.73 5.95
CA VAL A 16 -8.66 -6.55 4.49
C VAL A 16 -9.65 -5.51 3.99
N PHE A 17 -10.88 -5.52 4.53
CA PHE A 17 -11.91 -4.53 4.25
C PHE A 17 -12.38 -3.88 5.54
N ALA A 18 -12.63 -2.58 5.50
CA ALA A 18 -13.31 -1.87 6.58
C ALA A 18 -14.36 -0.93 6.00
N GLU A 19 -15.52 -0.84 6.66
CA GLU A 19 -16.58 0.08 6.31
C GLU A 19 -16.74 1.12 7.42
N VAL A 20 -16.79 2.39 7.05
CA VAL A 20 -17.13 3.51 7.93
C VAL A 20 -18.09 4.41 7.19
N ASP A 21 -19.21 4.77 7.81
CA ASP A 21 -20.25 5.63 7.23
C ASP A 21 -20.70 5.21 5.82
N GLY A 22 -20.92 3.91 5.61
CA GLY A 22 -21.34 3.35 4.31
C GLY A 22 -20.24 3.32 3.25
N ARG A 23 -18.99 3.61 3.61
CA ARG A 23 -17.84 3.68 2.71
C ARG A 23 -16.84 2.57 3.00
N VAL A 24 -16.75 1.60 2.09
CA VAL A 24 -15.77 0.50 2.15
C VAL A 24 -14.37 1.01 1.76
N SER A 25 -13.36 0.56 2.50
CA SER A 25 -11.94 0.71 2.18
C SER A 25 -11.28 -0.65 2.14
N VAL A 26 -10.23 -0.80 1.32
CA VAL A 26 -9.45 -2.03 1.15
C VAL A 26 -8.01 -1.82 1.59
N SER A 27 -7.41 -2.86 2.17
CA SER A 27 -6.00 -2.91 2.55
C SER A 27 -5.37 -4.27 2.34
N GLY A 28 -4.03 -4.27 2.31
CA GLY A 28 -3.24 -5.48 2.27
C GLY A 28 -3.19 -6.09 0.87
N GLY A 29 -1.98 -6.23 0.32
CA GLY A 29 -1.78 -7.08 -0.85
C GLY A 29 -1.84 -8.55 -0.43
N VAL A 30 -2.44 -9.42 -1.25
CA VAL A 30 -2.55 -10.87 -0.97
C VAL A 30 -1.20 -11.46 -0.56
N LYS A 31 -0.15 -11.21 -1.35
CA LYS A 31 1.22 -11.67 -1.04
C LYS A 31 1.79 -11.10 0.26
N HIS A 32 1.35 -9.92 0.69
CA HIS A 32 1.78 -9.32 1.95
C HIS A 32 1.12 -10.03 3.14
N ILE A 33 -0.18 -10.33 3.02
CA ILE A 33 -0.94 -11.08 4.01
C ILE A 33 -0.37 -12.49 4.18
N GLU A 34 -0.10 -13.19 3.07
CA GLU A 34 0.52 -14.52 3.10
C GLU A 34 1.90 -14.51 3.78
N LYS A 35 2.73 -13.49 3.52
CA LYS A 35 4.02 -13.32 4.19
C LYS A 35 3.85 -13.11 5.68
N GLY A 36 2.87 -12.31 6.11
CA GLY A 36 2.56 -12.11 7.54
C GLY A 36 2.24 -13.43 8.23
N HIS A 37 1.38 -14.25 7.61
CA HIS A 37 1.03 -15.59 8.12
C HIS A 37 2.18 -16.61 8.11
N ALA A 38 3.25 -16.35 7.36
CA ALA A 38 4.45 -17.19 7.34
C ALA A 38 5.49 -16.80 8.42
N LEU A 39 5.27 -15.70 9.15
CA LEU A 39 6.18 -15.26 10.20
C LEU A 39 6.07 -16.15 11.45
N PRO A 40 7.17 -16.35 12.19
CA PRO A 40 7.14 -17.05 13.48
C PRO A 40 6.12 -16.42 14.44
N GLY A 41 5.33 -17.27 15.12
CA GLY A 41 4.33 -16.82 16.09
C GLY A 41 3.00 -16.34 15.48
N SER A 42 2.94 -16.09 14.17
CA SER A 42 1.68 -15.75 13.50
C SER A 42 0.73 -16.94 13.45
N PRO A 43 -0.59 -16.74 13.61
CA PRO A 43 -1.58 -17.79 13.35
C PRO A 43 -1.53 -18.24 11.89
N PRO A 44 -1.86 -19.52 11.59
CA PRO A 44 -1.94 -19.99 10.21
C PRO A 44 -3.08 -19.28 9.47
N LEU A 45 -2.88 -19.03 8.16
CA LEU A 45 -3.91 -18.45 7.31
C LEU A 45 -5.07 -19.46 7.15
N PRO A 46 -6.31 -19.13 7.59
CA PRO A 46 -7.44 -20.04 7.43
C PRO A 46 -7.74 -20.32 5.95
N VAL A 47 -8.18 -21.55 5.65
CA VAL A 47 -8.46 -22.00 4.27
C VAL A 47 -9.49 -21.10 3.59
N GLN A 48 -10.55 -20.73 4.30
CA GLN A 48 -11.61 -19.87 3.78
C GLN A 48 -11.08 -18.47 3.47
N THR A 49 -10.19 -17.93 4.31
CA THR A 49 -9.57 -16.63 4.07
C THR A 49 -8.65 -16.69 2.86
N ARG A 50 -7.87 -17.78 2.69
CA ARG A 50 -7.05 -17.99 1.49
C ARG A 50 -7.92 -17.99 0.22
N GLN A 51 -9.00 -18.75 0.21
CA GLN A 51 -9.94 -18.79 -0.92
C GLN A 51 -10.55 -17.42 -1.23
N ALA A 52 -10.89 -16.64 -0.21
CA ALA A 52 -11.40 -15.28 -0.40
C ALA A 52 -10.34 -14.32 -0.98
N LEU A 53 -9.07 -14.45 -0.55
CA LEU A 53 -7.96 -13.66 -1.09
C LEU A 53 -7.62 -14.04 -2.54
N GLU A 54 -7.69 -15.32 -2.89
CA GLU A 54 -7.54 -15.81 -4.26
C GLU A 54 -8.64 -15.23 -5.15
N TYR A 55 -9.90 -15.31 -4.72
CA TYR A 55 -11.02 -14.73 -5.46
C TYR A 55 -10.92 -13.20 -5.60
N LEU A 56 -10.47 -12.49 -4.55
CA LEU A 56 -10.19 -11.07 -4.64
C LEU A 56 -9.12 -10.77 -5.69
N ASN A 57 -8.06 -11.59 -5.77
CA ASN A 57 -7.01 -11.43 -6.76
C ASN A 57 -7.55 -11.66 -8.18
N ASP A 58 -8.41 -12.66 -8.39
CA ASP A 58 -9.07 -12.90 -9.68
C ASP A 58 -9.93 -11.70 -10.11
N LEU A 59 -10.71 -11.12 -9.18
CA LEU A 59 -11.46 -9.89 -9.44
C LEU A 59 -10.54 -8.72 -9.76
N CYS A 60 -9.44 -8.56 -9.02
CA CYS A 60 -8.47 -7.52 -9.32
C CYS A 60 -7.90 -7.69 -10.73
N GLU A 61 -7.60 -8.91 -11.16
CA GLU A 61 -7.12 -9.18 -12.51
C GLU A 61 -8.20 -8.91 -13.58
N GLU A 62 -9.46 -9.25 -13.32
CA GLU A 62 -10.57 -8.97 -14.25
C GLU A 62 -10.81 -7.45 -14.42
N PHE A 63 -10.73 -6.69 -13.33
CA PHE A 63 -11.08 -5.27 -13.30
C PHE A 63 -9.88 -4.31 -13.29
N HIS A 64 -8.65 -4.80 -13.50
CA HIS A 64 -7.48 -3.91 -13.46
C HIS A 64 -7.49 -2.93 -14.63
N LEU A 65 -6.90 -1.77 -14.39
CA LEU A 65 -6.61 -0.79 -15.42
C LEU A 65 -5.11 -0.83 -15.73
N PRO A 66 -4.69 -1.37 -16.88
CA PRO A 66 -3.29 -1.38 -17.25
C PRO A 66 -2.85 0.05 -17.60
N MET A 67 -1.68 0.45 -17.10
CA MET A 67 -1.05 1.72 -17.43
C MET A 67 0.44 1.50 -17.61
N GLU A 68 0.94 1.83 -18.79
CA GLU A 68 2.37 1.97 -19.06
C GLU A 68 2.79 3.40 -18.74
N PHE A 69 3.92 3.58 -18.05
CA PHE A 69 4.43 4.91 -17.70
C PHE A 69 5.46 5.37 -18.73
N GLU A 70 5.25 6.56 -19.28
CA GLU A 70 6.26 7.28 -20.03
C GLU A 70 6.95 8.35 -19.17
N PRO A 71 8.16 8.83 -19.55
CA PRO A 71 8.81 9.92 -18.85
C PRO A 71 7.92 11.17 -18.77
N GLY A 72 7.58 11.57 -17.54
CA GLY A 72 6.72 12.71 -17.25
C GLY A 72 5.30 12.34 -16.81
N ASP A 73 4.89 11.08 -16.98
CA ASP A 73 3.59 10.61 -16.51
C ASP A 73 3.50 10.63 -14.98
N MET A 74 2.31 10.98 -14.50
CA MET A 74 1.96 10.99 -13.09
C MET A 74 0.70 10.16 -12.85
N GLN A 75 0.75 9.30 -11.83
CA GLN A 75 -0.39 8.49 -11.41
C GLN A 75 -0.74 8.84 -9.96
N PHE A 76 -2.00 9.23 -9.76
CA PHE A 76 -2.56 9.49 -8.44
C PHE A 76 -3.55 8.38 -8.10
N LEU A 77 -3.31 7.70 -6.97
CA LEU A 77 -4.14 6.59 -6.52
C LEU A 77 -4.70 6.88 -5.14
N ASN A 78 -6.01 6.71 -4.98
CA ASN A 78 -6.61 6.68 -3.65
C ASN A 78 -6.39 5.30 -3.04
N ASN A 79 -5.37 5.18 -2.20
CA ASN A 79 -4.94 3.92 -1.59
C ASN A 79 -6.03 3.24 -0.73
N ALA A 80 -7.08 3.96 -0.31
CA ALA A 80 -8.19 3.36 0.44
C ALA A 80 -9.13 2.53 -0.43
N VAL A 81 -9.15 2.74 -1.76
CA VAL A 81 -10.13 2.09 -2.66
C VAL A 81 -9.49 1.47 -3.91
N CYS A 82 -8.23 1.75 -4.18
CA CYS A 82 -7.50 1.22 -5.34
C CYS A 82 -6.33 0.35 -4.89
N MET A 83 -6.45 -0.96 -5.10
CA MET A 83 -5.30 -1.86 -5.08
C MET A 83 -4.46 -1.60 -6.32
N HIS A 84 -3.14 -1.65 -6.17
CA HIS A 84 -2.22 -1.38 -7.26
C HIS A 84 -0.99 -2.26 -7.16
N SER A 85 -0.47 -2.66 -8.31
CA SER A 85 0.69 -3.53 -8.44
C SER A 85 1.49 -3.13 -9.68
N ARG A 86 2.49 -3.93 -10.01
CA ARG A 86 3.29 -3.77 -11.22
C ARG A 86 3.58 -5.15 -11.77
N THR A 87 3.62 -5.27 -13.08
CA THR A 87 4.11 -6.47 -13.78
C THR A 87 5.59 -6.74 -13.48
N GLY A 88 6.02 -7.97 -13.75
CA GLY A 88 7.45 -8.31 -13.75
C GLY A 88 8.18 -7.54 -14.86
N TYR A 89 9.40 -7.12 -14.59
CA TYR A 89 10.27 -6.44 -15.56
C TYR A 89 11.73 -6.77 -15.23
N GLU A 90 12.60 -6.61 -16.22
CA GLU A 90 14.03 -6.78 -16.09
C GLU A 90 14.71 -5.43 -16.32
N ASP A 91 15.65 -5.08 -15.44
CA ASP A 91 16.46 -3.89 -15.61
C ASP A 91 17.48 -4.11 -16.74
N GLY A 92 17.63 -3.11 -17.61
CA GLY A 92 18.69 -3.09 -18.62
C GLY A 92 20.09 -3.04 -17.99
N PRO A 93 21.13 -3.49 -18.73
CA PRO A 93 22.50 -3.47 -18.22
C PRO A 93 22.97 -2.03 -17.96
N GLU A 94 22.55 -1.07 -18.78
CA GLU A 94 22.84 0.35 -18.60
C GLU A 94 21.93 1.01 -17.54
N PRO A 95 22.47 1.74 -16.54
CA PRO A 95 21.69 2.36 -15.47
C PRO A 95 20.61 3.34 -15.93
N ASP A 96 20.84 4.07 -17.02
CA ASP A 96 19.92 5.05 -17.62
C ASP A 96 18.72 4.41 -18.32
N ARG A 97 18.77 3.09 -18.56
CA ARG A 97 17.66 2.31 -19.13
C ARG A 97 16.84 1.57 -18.08
N ARG A 98 17.17 1.74 -16.80
CA ARG A 98 16.40 1.17 -15.69
C ARG A 98 15.17 1.99 -15.40
N ARG A 99 14.09 1.32 -14.99
CA ARG A 99 12.83 1.98 -14.65
C ARG A 99 12.98 2.78 -13.35
N LEU A 100 12.92 4.11 -13.44
CA LEU A 100 12.98 5.01 -12.29
C LEU A 100 11.62 5.71 -12.08
N LEU A 101 11.07 5.59 -10.88
CA LEU A 101 9.88 6.34 -10.45
C LEU A 101 10.13 7.03 -9.12
N TRP A 102 9.66 8.26 -9.01
CA TRP A 102 9.51 8.94 -7.72
C TRP A 102 8.14 8.58 -7.13
N ARG A 103 8.08 8.35 -5.82
CA ARG A 103 6.84 8.03 -5.11
C ARG A 103 6.64 8.96 -3.94
N LEU A 104 5.42 9.47 -3.81
CA LEU A 104 5.00 10.31 -2.69
C LEU A 104 3.72 9.72 -2.08
N TRP A 105 3.66 9.68 -0.74
CA TRP A 105 2.45 9.37 -0.01
C TRP A 105 1.82 10.68 0.45
N LEU A 106 0.56 10.90 0.07
CA LEU A 106 -0.19 12.10 0.42
C LEU A 106 -1.28 11.73 1.42
N ASN A 107 -1.30 12.47 2.52
CA ASN A 107 -2.38 12.42 3.47
C ASN A 107 -3.26 13.64 3.26
N VAL A 108 -4.50 13.41 2.88
CA VAL A 108 -5.48 14.47 2.61
C VAL A 108 -6.57 14.32 3.65
N ASP A 109 -6.69 15.34 4.50
CA ASP A 109 -7.75 15.42 5.50
C ASP A 109 -9.12 15.39 4.82
N ASP A 110 -10.08 14.74 5.47
CA ASP A 110 -11.47 14.62 5.02
C ASP A 110 -11.72 13.98 3.64
N LEU A 111 -10.68 13.43 2.99
CA LEU A 111 -10.83 12.76 1.69
C LEU A 111 -11.82 11.58 1.75
N ARG A 112 -11.76 10.79 2.83
CA ARG A 112 -12.66 9.66 3.09
C ARG A 112 -12.67 9.33 4.59
N PRO A 113 -13.83 8.93 5.17
CA PRO A 113 -13.87 8.28 6.48
C PRO A 113 -12.98 7.04 6.51
N ARG A 114 -12.30 6.82 7.63
CA ARG A 114 -11.34 5.73 7.82
C ARG A 114 -11.66 4.99 9.12
N SER A 115 -11.40 3.70 9.13
CA SER A 115 -11.51 2.95 10.39
C SER A 115 -10.29 3.24 11.27
N PRO A 116 -10.40 3.08 12.59
CA PRO A 116 -9.28 3.31 13.52
C PRO A 116 -7.99 2.58 13.12
N PHE A 117 -8.11 1.41 12.48
CA PHE A 117 -6.95 0.66 12.00
C PHE A 117 -6.17 1.39 10.90
N PHE A 118 -6.87 2.03 9.95
CA PHE A 118 -6.22 2.74 8.85
C PHE A 118 -5.62 4.09 9.27
N GLU A 119 -6.05 4.65 10.41
CA GLU A 119 -5.44 5.85 10.98
C GLU A 119 -3.98 5.62 11.38
N ASN A 120 -3.59 4.38 11.71
CA ASN A 120 -2.22 4.02 12.05
C ASN A 120 -1.23 4.25 10.89
N TRP A 121 -1.71 4.38 9.65
CA TRP A 121 -0.88 4.61 8.47
C TRP A 121 -0.83 6.08 8.04
N ARG A 122 -1.31 7.00 8.89
CA ARG A 122 -1.18 8.45 8.65
C ARG A 122 0.20 9.01 9.00
N THR A 123 1.09 8.22 9.61
CA THR A 123 2.45 8.67 9.93
C THR A 123 3.20 9.05 8.65
N GLY A 124 3.91 10.18 8.69
CA GLY A 124 4.56 10.74 7.52
C GLY A 124 5.01 12.18 7.72
N ILE A 125 5.45 12.80 6.63
CA ILE A 125 5.90 14.18 6.63
C ILE A 125 4.69 15.10 6.52
N TRP A 126 4.42 15.84 7.60
CA TRP A 126 3.36 16.83 7.65
C TRP A 126 3.87 18.17 7.13
N ALA A 127 3.23 18.70 6.09
CA ALA A 127 3.46 20.08 5.69
C ALA A 127 2.86 21.02 6.75
N PRO A 128 3.63 21.99 7.28
CA PRO A 128 3.06 23.07 8.06
C PRO A 128 1.89 23.77 7.32
N PRO A 129 0.89 24.31 8.03
CA PRO A 129 -0.34 24.87 7.44
C PRO A 129 -0.14 25.96 6.37
N ASP A 130 1.06 26.55 6.27
CA ASP A 130 1.41 27.62 5.32
C ASP A 130 2.57 27.26 4.36
N SER A 131 2.97 25.99 4.33
CA SER A 131 4.08 25.55 3.47
C SER A 131 3.69 25.61 2.00
N ARG A 132 4.40 26.45 1.24
CA ARG A 132 4.31 26.49 -0.23
C ARG A 132 5.20 25.46 -0.91
N ASN A 133 6.26 25.02 -0.23
CA ASN A 133 7.22 24.03 -0.71
C ASN A 133 7.57 23.09 0.45
N ILE A 134 7.63 21.78 0.16
CA ILE A 134 8.21 20.77 1.06
C ILE A 134 9.56 20.39 0.46
N ARG A 135 10.65 20.66 1.18
CA ARG A 135 11.98 20.27 0.75
C ARG A 135 12.40 19.05 1.55
N LEU A 136 12.52 17.92 0.87
CA LEU A 136 13.11 16.72 1.42
C LEU A 136 14.63 16.85 1.24
N GLU A 137 15.33 17.21 2.32
CA GLU A 137 16.78 17.12 2.32
C GLU A 137 17.13 15.62 2.42
N PRO A 138 17.95 15.07 1.52
CA PRO A 138 18.41 13.70 1.68
C PRO A 138 19.20 13.62 2.99
N GLU A 139 18.84 12.67 3.83
CA GLU A 139 19.63 12.34 5.03
C GLU A 139 21.08 12.05 4.60
N ARG A 140 22.03 12.66 5.30
CA ARG A 140 23.46 12.57 5.05
C ARG A 140 24.01 11.18 5.31
#